data_AF-A0A7J4I4S7-F1
#
_entry.id   AF-A0A7J4I4S7-F1
#
_cell.length_a   1.000
_cell.length_b   1.000
_cell.length_c   1.000
_cell.angle_alpha   90.00
_cell.angle_beta   90.00
_cell.angle_gamma   90.00
#
_symmetry.space_group_name_H-M   'P 1'
#
loop_
_entity.id
_entity.type
_entity.pdbx_description
1 polymer ?
#
loop_
_entity_poly.entity_id
_entity_poly.type
_entity_poly.pdbx_seq_one_letter_code
_entity_poly.pdbx_strand_id
1 'polypeptide(L)'
;MGKKDKKQGKKQGKKDLGTTQETQEAQKAVSSGVRTLTLAEIQEYLDQGFVHARMIIEMMGGPVEYIQNTLVLFIEKLKQEQGIIILKEDFSEPEKKNKLYLVFAELEMMVKDSATLTFLCFDYMPSSIEIIEPQEFVFRAPDFSGFLNDLQARLHRIDMVVKEGTAHNKNLLRNTNLLLRNLVIVTLSYKGPIALAELSKRIGVGEQELGNFLKEMVHDGWIREEKGRYVAVKK
;
A
#
# COMPACT_ATOMS: atom_id res chain seq x y z
N MET A 1 -47.00 -48.53 -30.87
CA MET A 1 -46.56 -47.75 -32.06
C MET A 1 -45.93 -46.48 -31.54
N GLY A 2 -44.68 -46.09 -31.76
CA GLY A 2 -43.67 -46.38 -32.78
C GLY A 2 -42.74 -45.15 -32.79
N LYS A 3 -41.51 -45.28 -32.24
CA LYS A 3 -40.20 -45.03 -32.89
C LYS A 3 -39.90 -43.55 -33.28
N LYS A 4 -38.91 -42.91 -32.63
CA LYS A 4 -37.46 -42.74 -33.01
C LYS A 4 -37.30 -41.72 -34.16
N ASP A 5 -36.44 -40.69 -34.09
CA ASP A 5 -34.97 -40.67 -33.98
C ASP A 5 -34.46 -39.38 -33.27
N LYS A 6 -33.45 -39.35 -32.38
CA LYS A 6 -31.99 -39.59 -32.47
C LYS A 6 -31.18 -38.59 -33.33
N LYS A 7 -30.40 -37.70 -32.68
CA LYS A 7 -28.89 -37.65 -32.65
C LYS A 7 -28.38 -36.33 -32.02
N GLN A 8 -27.61 -36.42 -30.93
CA GLN A 8 -26.16 -36.12 -30.81
C GLN A 8 -25.81 -34.62 -30.87
N GLY A 9 -25.09 -33.98 -29.95
CA GLY A 9 -24.37 -34.36 -28.74
C GLY A 9 -23.27 -33.34 -28.45
N LYS A 10 -22.99 -33.03 -27.17
CA LYS A 10 -21.62 -32.88 -26.64
C LYS A 10 -21.64 -32.66 -25.12
N LYS A 11 -20.91 -33.53 -24.44
CA LYS A 11 -20.48 -33.46 -23.04
C LYS A 11 -19.50 -32.30 -22.85
N GLN A 12 -19.61 -31.60 -21.73
CA GLN A 12 -18.54 -31.02 -20.91
C GLN A 12 -19.28 -30.37 -19.74
N GLY A 13 -19.14 -30.75 -18.47
CA GLY A 13 -18.09 -31.47 -17.77
C GLY A 13 -17.93 -30.74 -16.45
N LYS A 14 -18.53 -31.29 -15.38
CA LYS A 14 -18.24 -30.92 -13.99
C LYS A 14 -16.72 -30.91 -13.77
N LYS A 15 -16.20 -29.78 -13.31
CA LYS A 15 -14.96 -29.63 -12.54
C LYS A 15 -15.21 -28.44 -11.60
N ASP A 16 -15.86 -28.64 -10.46
CA ASP A 16 -15.16 -28.90 -9.19
C ASP A 16 -13.73 -29.40 -9.38
N LEU A 17 -12.75 -28.55 -9.07
CA LEU A 17 -11.39 -28.95 -8.70
C LEU A 17 -10.66 -27.74 -8.10
N GLY A 18 -10.42 -27.82 -6.79
CA GLY A 18 -9.26 -27.22 -6.11
C GLY A 18 -9.39 -25.75 -5.73
N THR A 19 -9.98 -25.45 -4.58
CA THR A 19 -9.73 -24.18 -3.85
C THR A 19 -10.24 -24.16 -2.41
N THR A 20 -10.82 -25.25 -1.90
CA THR A 20 -11.25 -25.32 -0.49
C THR A 20 -10.28 -26.13 0.37
N GLN A 21 -9.55 -27.08 -0.22
CA GLN A 21 -8.56 -27.89 0.50
C GLN A 21 -7.19 -27.21 0.56
N GLU A 22 -6.71 -26.58 -0.51
CA GLU A 22 -5.42 -25.87 -0.51
C GLU A 22 -5.43 -24.65 0.43
N THR A 23 -6.58 -23.98 0.57
CA THR A 23 -6.78 -22.85 1.50
C THR A 23 -6.87 -23.33 2.96
N GLN A 24 -7.41 -24.53 3.19
CA GLN A 24 -7.44 -25.18 4.51
C GLN A 24 -6.08 -25.83 4.88
N GLU A 25 -5.31 -26.29 3.90
CA GLU A 25 -3.97 -26.85 4.08
C GLU A 25 -2.93 -25.74 4.30
N ALA A 26 -3.08 -24.58 3.63
CA ALA A 26 -2.32 -23.38 3.94
C ALA A 26 -2.60 -22.87 5.37
N GLN A 27 -3.86 -22.88 5.81
CA GLN A 27 -4.24 -22.55 7.20
C GLN A 27 -3.72 -23.57 8.23
N LYS A 28 -3.53 -24.84 7.87
CA LYS A 28 -2.98 -25.87 8.77
C LYS A 28 -1.46 -25.88 8.85
N ALA A 29 -0.75 -25.39 7.84
CA ALA A 29 0.71 -25.28 7.85
C ALA A 29 1.23 -24.14 8.76
N VAL A 30 0.34 -23.23 9.18
CA VAL A 30 0.63 -22.00 9.92
C VAL A 30 0.87 -22.22 11.43
N SER A 31 0.51 -23.38 11.99
CA SER A 31 0.56 -23.61 13.46
C SER A 31 1.92 -23.99 14.06
N SER A 32 2.99 -24.07 13.27
CA SER A 32 4.27 -24.67 13.73
C SER A 32 5.10 -23.81 14.71
N GLY A 33 4.68 -22.57 15.00
CA GLY A 33 5.40 -21.65 15.91
C GLY A 33 4.54 -21.01 17.02
N VAL A 34 3.25 -21.31 17.07
CA VAL A 34 2.35 -20.78 18.12
C VAL A 34 2.52 -21.60 19.40
N ARG A 35 2.77 -20.94 20.52
CA ARG A 35 2.89 -21.58 21.82
C ARG A 35 1.68 -21.27 22.68
N THR A 36 0.94 -22.30 23.08
CA THR A 36 -0.06 -22.18 24.14
C THR A 36 0.66 -22.14 25.49
N LEU A 37 0.71 -20.97 26.12
CA LEU A 37 1.22 -20.83 27.48
C LEU A 37 0.06 -20.92 28.49
N THR A 38 0.34 -21.52 29.64
CA THR A 38 -0.53 -21.46 30.81
C THR A 38 -0.43 -20.09 31.47
N LEU A 39 -1.42 -19.71 32.30
CA LEU A 39 -1.38 -18.47 33.06
C LEU A 39 -0.15 -18.37 33.97
N ALA A 40 0.31 -19.50 34.52
CA ALA A 40 1.51 -19.56 35.35
C ALA A 40 2.78 -19.24 34.56
N GLU A 41 2.91 -19.78 33.34
CA GLU A 41 4.04 -19.48 32.45
C GLU A 41 4.01 -18.02 31.99
N ILE A 42 2.84 -17.47 31.65
CA ILE A 42 2.70 -16.04 31.30
C ILE A 42 3.21 -15.19 32.47
N GLN A 43 2.79 -15.49 33.70
CA GLN A 43 3.26 -14.77 34.88
C GLN A 43 4.78 -14.89 35.06
N GLU A 44 5.35 -16.07 34.85
CA GLU A 44 6.80 -16.28 34.93
C GLU A 44 7.56 -15.41 33.90
N TYR A 45 7.06 -15.31 32.67
CA TYR A 45 7.64 -14.43 31.66
C TYR A 45 7.52 -12.95 32.04
N LEU A 46 6.36 -12.52 32.57
CA LEU A 46 6.17 -11.15 33.06
C LEU A 46 7.15 -10.83 34.19
N ASP A 47 7.37 -11.77 35.12
CA ASP A 47 8.34 -11.63 36.22
C ASP A 47 9.79 -11.54 35.69
N GLN A 48 10.07 -12.15 34.53
CA GLN A 48 11.34 -12.03 33.80
C GLN A 48 11.47 -10.73 33.00
N GLY A 49 10.45 -9.88 33.01
CA GLY A 49 10.43 -8.57 32.33
C GLY A 49 9.84 -8.57 30.93
N PHE A 50 9.20 -9.68 30.51
CA PHE A 50 8.48 -9.72 29.24
C PHE A 50 7.24 -8.82 29.29
N VAL A 51 6.77 -8.46 28.10
CA VAL A 51 5.57 -7.68 27.84
C VAL A 51 4.58 -8.58 27.10
N HIS A 52 3.38 -8.73 27.65
CA HIS A 52 2.26 -9.35 26.97
C HIS A 52 1.53 -8.29 26.16
N ALA A 53 1.50 -8.45 24.84
CA ALA A 53 0.92 -7.46 23.94
C ALA A 53 0.14 -8.12 22.80
N ARG A 54 -0.73 -7.31 22.21
CA ARG A 54 -1.47 -7.63 20.99
C ARG A 54 -1.11 -6.62 19.92
N MET A 55 -0.78 -7.09 18.72
CA MET A 55 -0.48 -6.23 17.59
C MET A 55 -1.37 -6.58 16.40
N ILE A 56 -1.71 -5.57 15.60
CA ILE A 56 -2.38 -5.75 14.31
C ILE A 56 -1.42 -5.32 13.21
N ILE A 57 -1.18 -6.22 12.26
CA ILE A 57 -0.41 -5.94 11.05
C ILE A 57 -1.39 -5.93 9.89
N GLU A 58 -1.42 -4.83 9.15
CA GLU A 58 -2.35 -4.61 8.04
C GLU A 58 -1.58 -4.42 6.73
N MET A 59 -2.09 -4.99 5.64
CA MET A 59 -1.57 -4.78 4.30
C MET A 59 -2.70 -4.45 3.33
N MET A 60 -2.45 -3.46 2.47
CA MET A 60 -3.37 -3.04 1.41
C MET A 60 -2.66 -3.06 0.05
N GLY A 61 -3.30 -3.64 -0.97
CA GLY A 61 -2.69 -3.75 -2.29
C GLY A 61 -3.49 -4.58 -3.29
N GLY A 62 -2.80 -5.15 -4.28
CA GLY A 62 -3.37 -6.13 -5.21
C GLY A 62 -2.26 -6.81 -6.01
N PRO A 63 -2.44 -8.07 -6.49
CA PRO A 63 -3.61 -8.95 -6.34
C PRO A 63 -3.74 -9.57 -4.94
N VAL A 64 -4.94 -10.03 -4.55
CA VAL A 64 -5.26 -10.50 -3.18
C VAL A 64 -4.35 -11.62 -2.68
N GLU A 65 -4.10 -12.63 -3.50
CA GLU A 65 -3.24 -13.77 -3.17
C GLU A 65 -1.82 -13.32 -2.80
N TYR A 66 -1.30 -12.32 -3.51
CA TYR A 66 0.04 -11.79 -3.27
C TYR A 66 0.12 -11.13 -1.88
N ILE A 67 -0.89 -10.36 -1.50
CA ILE A 67 -0.91 -9.65 -0.21
C ILE A 67 -1.05 -10.66 0.94
N GLN A 68 -1.94 -11.65 0.81
CA GLN A 68 -2.11 -12.70 1.82
C GLN A 68 -0.81 -13.49 2.03
N ASN A 69 -0.17 -13.93 0.94
CA ASN A 69 1.10 -14.66 1.02
C ASN A 69 2.22 -13.80 1.63
N THR A 70 2.24 -12.50 1.33
CA THR A 70 3.22 -11.57 1.89
C THR A 70 2.99 -11.38 3.39
N LEU A 71 1.73 -11.25 3.84
CA LEU A 71 1.38 -11.14 5.25
C LEU A 71 1.77 -12.40 6.03
N VAL A 72 1.50 -13.59 5.48
CA VAL A 72 1.92 -14.86 6.08
C VAL A 72 3.45 -14.92 6.20
N LEU A 73 4.19 -14.63 5.12
CA LEU A 73 5.65 -14.63 5.15
C LEU A 73 6.22 -13.65 6.18
N PHE A 74 5.56 -12.52 6.36
CA PHE A 74 5.96 -11.50 7.32
C PHE A 74 5.82 -12.00 8.77
N ILE A 75 4.72 -12.69 9.07
CA ILE A 75 4.46 -13.28 10.39
C ILE A 75 5.38 -14.49 10.63
N GLU A 76 5.68 -15.27 9.60
CA GLU A 76 6.66 -16.37 9.72
C GLU A 76 8.07 -15.87 10.04
N LYS A 77 8.47 -14.72 9.49
CA LYS A 77 9.73 -14.06 9.91
C LYS A 77 9.65 -13.61 11.36
N LEU A 78 8.53 -13.03 11.78
CA LEU A 78 8.32 -12.60 13.15
C LEU A 78 8.43 -13.77 14.16
N LYS A 79 7.90 -14.95 13.81
CA LYS A 79 8.03 -16.18 14.62
C LYS A 79 9.48 -16.64 14.80
N GLN A 80 10.39 -16.23 13.93
CA GLN A 80 11.82 -16.58 13.99
C GLN A 80 12.65 -15.57 14.79
N GLU A 81 12.08 -14.41 15.13
CA GLU A 81 12.78 -13.37 15.88
C GLU A 81 13.04 -13.79 17.32
N GLN A 82 14.24 -13.47 17.81
CA GLN A 82 14.61 -13.80 19.18
C GLN A 82 13.91 -12.89 20.17
N GLY A 83 13.36 -13.48 21.23
CA GLY A 83 12.66 -12.72 22.27
C GLY A 83 11.21 -12.39 21.93
N ILE A 84 10.62 -13.03 20.91
CA ILE A 84 9.19 -12.96 20.61
C ILE A 84 8.60 -14.37 20.70
N ILE A 85 7.48 -14.49 21.39
CA ILE A 85 6.71 -15.73 21.51
C ILE A 85 5.28 -15.43 21.07
N ILE A 86 4.86 -15.96 19.93
CA ILE A 86 3.47 -15.81 19.46
C ILE A 86 2.58 -16.80 20.22
N LEU A 87 1.57 -16.26 20.90
CA LEU A 87 0.57 -17.00 21.67
C LEU A 87 -0.67 -17.32 20.84
N LYS A 88 -1.07 -16.38 19.97
CA LYS A 88 -2.23 -16.52 19.09
C LYS A 88 -2.01 -15.72 17.82
N GLU A 89 -2.52 -16.25 16.71
CA GLU A 89 -2.61 -15.55 15.43
C GLU A 89 -4.01 -15.72 14.85
N ASP A 90 -4.57 -14.63 14.33
CA ASP A 90 -5.85 -14.61 13.65
C ASP A 90 -5.72 -13.80 12.36
N PHE A 91 -6.08 -14.39 11.23
CA PHE A 91 -5.95 -13.79 9.91
C PHE A 91 -7.33 -13.38 9.42
N SER A 92 -7.45 -12.13 8.98
CA SER A 92 -8.68 -11.64 8.39
C SER A 92 -8.93 -12.25 7.01
N GLU A 93 -10.21 -12.40 6.67
CA GLU A 93 -10.60 -12.56 5.28
C GLU A 93 -10.31 -11.28 4.49
N PRO A 94 -9.95 -11.36 3.19
CA PRO A 94 -9.70 -10.17 2.39
C PRO A 94 -10.93 -9.30 2.19
N GLU A 95 -10.81 -8.02 2.56
CA GLU A 95 -11.83 -7.02 2.31
C GLU A 95 -11.48 -6.19 1.06
N LYS A 96 -12.42 -6.04 0.13
CA LYS A 96 -12.20 -5.19 -1.05
C LYS A 96 -12.47 -3.73 -0.71
N LYS A 97 -11.43 -2.90 -0.76
CA LYS A 97 -11.52 -1.45 -0.56
C LYS A 97 -11.16 -0.72 -1.86
N ASN A 98 -12.17 -0.20 -2.54
CA ASN A 98 -12.07 0.39 -3.88
C ASN A 98 -11.49 -0.59 -4.93
N LYS A 99 -10.31 -0.30 -5.47
CA LYS A 99 -9.58 -1.12 -6.45
C LYS A 99 -8.54 -2.04 -5.81
N LEU A 100 -8.39 -1.98 -4.49
CA LEU A 100 -7.40 -2.74 -3.72
C LEU A 100 -8.10 -3.71 -2.76
N TYR A 101 -7.32 -4.63 -2.22
CA TYR A 101 -7.70 -5.55 -1.17
C TYR A 101 -6.96 -5.19 0.11
N LEU A 102 -7.64 -5.38 1.22
CA LEU A 102 -7.15 -5.20 2.57
C LEU A 102 -7.16 -6.55 3.28
N VAL A 103 -6.06 -6.88 3.93
CA VAL A 103 -5.93 -8.04 4.81
C VAL A 103 -5.18 -7.61 6.06
N PHE A 104 -5.52 -8.18 7.19
CA PHE A 104 -4.79 -7.96 8.42
C PHE A 104 -4.61 -9.26 9.19
N ALA A 105 -3.63 -9.26 10.08
CA ALA A 105 -3.45 -10.31 11.07
C ALA A 105 -3.36 -9.69 12.45
N GLU A 106 -4.09 -10.28 13.39
CA GLU A 106 -4.00 -9.98 14.81
C GLU A 106 -3.12 -11.03 15.47
N LEU A 107 -2.10 -10.57 16.21
CA LEU A 107 -1.17 -11.43 16.90
C LEU A 107 -1.16 -11.08 18.38
N GLU A 108 -1.31 -12.09 19.23
CA GLU A 108 -1.06 -11.98 20.66
C GLU A 108 0.28 -12.63 20.99
N MET A 109 1.12 -11.96 21.78
CA MET A 109 2.50 -12.37 21.98
C MET A 109 3.10 -11.96 23.33
N MET A 110 4.10 -12.72 23.76
CA MET A 110 5.06 -12.30 24.78
C MET A 110 6.31 -11.76 24.09
N VAL A 111 6.72 -10.54 24.45
CA VAL A 111 7.90 -9.86 23.93
C VAL A 111 8.89 -9.65 25.06
N LYS A 112 10.17 -9.95 24.84
CA LYS A 112 11.19 -10.01 25.89
C LYS A 112 11.29 -8.77 26.78
N ASP A 113 11.18 -7.58 26.19
CA ASP A 113 11.29 -6.31 26.89
C ASP A 113 10.70 -5.17 26.04
N SER A 114 10.54 -3.99 26.64
CA SER A 114 9.99 -2.79 25.99
C SER A 114 10.86 -2.27 24.83
N ALA A 115 12.17 -2.54 24.85
CA ALA A 115 13.06 -2.17 23.75
C ALA A 115 12.80 -3.06 22.52
N THR A 116 12.66 -4.37 22.71
CA THR A 116 12.29 -5.32 21.67
C THR A 116 10.92 -4.99 21.08
N LEU A 117 9.95 -4.64 21.93
CA LEU A 117 8.63 -4.18 21.48
C LEU A 117 8.70 -2.89 20.66
N THR A 118 9.58 -1.96 21.06
CA THR A 118 9.84 -0.72 20.31
C THR A 118 10.42 -1.03 18.93
N PHE A 119 11.44 -1.88 18.85
CA PHE A 119 12.04 -2.29 17.57
C PHE A 119 11.00 -2.95 16.67
N LEU A 120 10.17 -3.83 17.24
CA LEU A 120 9.04 -4.43 16.52
C LEU A 120 8.11 -3.36 15.92
N CYS A 121 7.71 -2.35 16.70
CA CYS A 121 6.86 -1.27 16.22
C CYS A 121 7.51 -0.49 15.07
N PHE A 122 8.82 -0.35 15.11
CA PHE A 122 9.58 0.44 14.15
C PHE A 122 9.92 -0.32 12.86
N ASP A 123 10.23 -1.60 12.95
CA ASP A 123 10.66 -2.39 11.81
C ASP A 123 9.47 -3.05 11.11
N TYR A 124 8.42 -3.38 11.86
CA TYR A 124 7.23 -4.04 11.35
C TYR A 124 6.03 -3.09 11.17
N MET A 125 6.11 -1.87 11.73
CA MET A 125 5.10 -0.80 11.57
C MET A 125 3.65 -1.32 11.67
N PRO A 126 3.26 -1.94 12.80
CA PRO A 126 1.90 -2.41 12.97
C PRO A 126 0.93 -1.22 12.88
N SER A 127 -0.31 -1.51 12.45
CA SER A 127 -1.38 -0.50 12.47
C SER A 127 -1.80 -0.16 13.89
N SER A 128 -1.66 -1.10 14.83
CA SER A 128 -1.85 -0.87 16.26
C SER A 128 -1.05 -1.84 17.13
N ILE A 129 -0.73 -1.39 18.33
CA ILE A 129 -0.15 -2.19 19.40
C ILE A 129 -0.92 -1.88 20.69
N GLU A 130 -1.31 -2.92 21.41
CA GLU A 130 -1.99 -2.86 22.70
C GLU A 130 -1.18 -3.67 23.71
N ILE A 131 -0.80 -3.03 24.82
CA ILE A 131 -0.10 -3.72 25.90
C ILE A 131 -1.17 -4.25 26.86
N ILE A 132 -1.17 -5.56 27.05
CA ILE A 132 -2.09 -6.24 27.97
C ILE A 132 -1.47 -6.22 29.36
N GLU A 133 -0.19 -6.60 29.47
CA GLU A 133 0.60 -6.53 30.70
C GLU A 133 2.08 -6.23 30.38
N PRO A 134 2.84 -5.57 31.27
CA PRO A 134 2.39 -4.98 32.53
C PRO A 134 1.60 -3.67 32.34
N GLN A 135 0.76 -3.33 33.33
CA GLN A 135 0.05 -2.03 33.36
C GLN A 135 0.97 -0.81 33.52
N GLU A 136 2.15 -1.00 34.12
CA GLU A 136 3.13 0.06 34.37
C GLU A 136 4.50 -0.30 33.80
N PHE A 137 5.19 0.69 33.24
CA PHE A 137 6.58 0.58 32.81
C PHE A 137 7.48 1.50 33.61
N VAL A 138 8.62 0.95 34.05
CA VAL A 138 9.70 1.74 34.64
C VAL A 138 10.84 1.82 33.64
N PHE A 139 11.10 3.01 33.12
CA PHE A 139 12.20 3.27 32.21
C PHE A 139 13.36 3.97 32.91
N ARG A 140 14.59 3.58 32.58
CA ARG A 140 15.75 4.42 32.90
C ARG A 140 15.77 5.61 31.93
N ALA A 141 16.10 6.79 32.45
CA ALA A 141 16.15 8.01 31.64
C ALA A 141 17.02 7.89 30.36
N PRO A 142 18.19 7.22 30.36
CA PRO A 142 18.97 7.02 29.14
C PRO A 142 18.25 6.16 28.09
N ASP A 143 17.56 5.10 28.50
CA ASP A 143 16.85 4.20 27.58
C ASP A 143 15.65 4.92 26.94
N PHE A 144 14.89 5.67 27.75
CA PHE A 144 13.78 6.47 27.25
C PHE A 144 14.26 7.60 26.32
N SER A 145 15.40 8.22 26.63
CA SER A 145 16.02 9.21 25.74
C SER A 145 16.44 8.56 24.41
N GLY A 146 16.97 7.33 24.44
CA GLY A 146 17.26 6.54 23.24
C GLY A 146 16.02 6.30 22.39
N PHE A 147 14.94 5.83 22.99
CA PHE A 147 13.62 5.66 22.33
C PHE A 147 13.16 6.96 21.65
N LEU A 148 13.19 8.08 22.37
CA LEU A 148 12.77 9.37 21.82
C LEU A 148 13.66 9.81 20.66
N ASN A 149 14.98 9.61 20.75
CA ASN A 149 15.91 9.95 19.68
C ASN A 149 15.67 9.11 18.42
N ASP A 150 15.43 7.81 18.56
CA ASP A 150 15.14 6.93 17.42
C ASP A 150 13.80 7.27 16.77
N LEU A 151 12.78 7.57 17.57
CA LEU A 151 11.49 8.07 17.09
C LEU A 151 11.68 9.36 16.29
N GLN A 152 12.43 10.33 16.83
CA GLN A 152 12.68 11.60 16.14
C GLN A 152 13.49 11.41 14.85
N ALA A 153 14.49 10.53 14.86
CA ALA A 153 15.26 10.20 13.66
C ALA A 153 14.36 9.63 12.55
N ARG A 154 13.43 8.74 12.90
CA ARG A 154 12.45 8.18 11.95
C ARG A 154 11.47 9.23 11.44
N LEU A 155 10.92 10.08 12.31
CA LEU A 155 10.02 11.17 11.91
C LEU A 155 10.72 12.20 11.01
N HIS A 156 11.95 12.60 11.34
CA HIS A 156 12.76 13.49 10.51
C HIS A 156 13.05 12.89 9.13
N ARG A 157 13.33 11.58 9.06
CA ARG A 157 13.53 10.89 7.78
C ARG A 157 12.25 10.90 6.93
N ILE A 158 11.10 10.64 7.54
CA ILE A 158 9.81 10.69 6.83
C ILE A 158 9.54 12.10 6.30
N ASP A 159 9.75 13.13 7.13
CA ASP A 159 9.59 14.54 6.73
C ASP A 159 10.50 14.89 5.53
N MET A 160 11.76 14.45 5.55
CA MET A 160 12.69 14.63 4.43
C MET A 160 12.18 13.96 3.14
N VAL A 161 11.75 12.69 3.21
CA VAL A 161 11.22 11.97 2.04
C VAL A 161 9.99 12.68 1.45
N VAL A 162 9.09 13.19 2.30
CA VAL A 162 7.91 13.92 1.85
C VAL A 162 8.30 15.27 1.21
N LYS A 163 9.21 16.03 1.84
CA LYS A 163 9.72 17.30 1.30
C LYS A 163 10.43 17.11 -0.03
N GLU A 164 11.28 16.10 -0.14
CA GLU A 164 11.95 15.76 -1.39
C GLU A 164 10.93 15.36 -2.45
N GLY A 165 9.99 14.47 -2.15
CA GLY A 165 8.97 14.03 -3.10
C GLY A 165 8.11 15.19 -3.61
N THR A 166 7.68 16.08 -2.72
CA THR A 166 6.89 17.27 -3.10
C THR A 166 7.70 18.27 -3.94
N ALA A 167 8.97 18.51 -3.60
CA ALA A 167 9.86 19.35 -4.39
C ALA A 167 10.11 18.77 -5.80
N HIS A 168 10.38 17.48 -5.90
CA HIS A 168 10.55 16.79 -7.18
C HIS A 168 9.27 16.86 -8.02
N ASN A 169 8.11 16.59 -7.42
CA ASN A 169 6.83 16.67 -8.13
C ASN A 169 6.56 18.09 -8.65
N LYS A 170 6.83 19.12 -7.84
CA LYS A 170 6.68 20.52 -8.26
C LYS A 170 7.60 20.87 -9.43
N ASN A 171 8.87 20.43 -9.38
CA ASN A 171 9.83 20.66 -10.45
C ASN A 171 9.44 19.90 -11.74
N LEU A 172 8.98 18.66 -11.62
CA LEU A 172 8.48 17.87 -12.74
C LEU A 172 7.27 18.53 -13.38
N LEU A 173 6.27 18.95 -12.61
CA LEU A 173 5.10 19.67 -13.13
C LEU A 173 5.50 20.95 -13.86
N ARG A 174 6.42 21.73 -13.29
CA ARG A 174 6.97 22.93 -13.95
C ARG A 174 7.61 22.58 -15.30
N ASN A 175 8.46 21.57 -15.34
CA ASN A 175 9.16 21.17 -16.56
C ASN A 175 8.19 20.63 -17.61
N THR A 176 7.22 19.81 -17.21
CA THR A 176 6.14 19.30 -18.08
C THR A 176 5.32 20.44 -18.67
N ASN A 177 4.94 21.45 -17.89
CA ASN A 177 4.21 22.62 -18.38
C ASN A 177 5.04 23.41 -19.39
N LEU A 178 6.34 23.59 -19.16
CA LEU A 178 7.23 24.26 -20.12
C LEU A 178 7.35 23.46 -21.43
N LEU A 179 7.50 22.14 -21.35
CA LEU A 179 7.56 21.26 -22.52
C LEU A 179 6.26 21.28 -23.31
N LEU A 180 5.12 21.18 -22.63
CA LEU A 180 3.80 21.22 -23.27
C LEU A 180 3.56 22.58 -23.95
N ARG A 181 3.89 23.69 -23.27
CA ARG A 181 3.84 25.04 -23.86
C ARG A 181 4.69 25.12 -25.12
N ASN A 182 5.93 24.65 -25.06
CA ASN A 182 6.84 24.68 -26.21
C ASN A 182 6.30 23.82 -27.36
N LEU A 183 5.74 22.64 -27.07
CA LEU A 183 5.12 21.76 -28.07
C LEU A 183 3.90 22.41 -28.74
N VAL A 184 3.05 23.10 -27.97
CA VAL A 184 1.94 23.91 -28.49
C VAL A 184 2.48 25.01 -29.40
N ILE A 185 3.42 25.82 -28.93
CA ILE A 185 3.99 26.94 -29.71
C ILE A 185 4.62 26.45 -31.01
N VAL A 186 5.44 25.39 -30.97
CA VAL A 186 6.08 24.82 -32.16
C VAL A 186 5.03 24.30 -33.15
N THR A 187 4.00 23.60 -32.66
CA THR A 187 2.94 23.06 -33.51
C THR A 187 2.16 24.18 -34.20
N LEU A 188 1.74 25.20 -33.44
CA LEU A 188 1.01 26.36 -33.98
C LEU A 188 1.89 27.20 -34.92
N SER A 189 3.18 27.32 -34.63
CA SER A 189 4.13 28.08 -35.49
C SER A 189 4.36 27.40 -36.84
N TYR A 190 4.38 26.07 -36.88
CA TYR A 190 4.61 25.32 -38.12
C TYR A 190 3.33 25.11 -38.95
N LYS A 191 2.18 24.89 -38.29
CA LYS A 191 0.91 24.56 -38.97
C LYS A 191 -0.01 25.77 -39.17
N GLY A 192 0.17 26.85 -38.42
CA GLY A 192 -0.74 27.98 -38.40
C GLY A 192 -1.95 27.75 -37.48
N PRO A 193 -3.09 28.44 -37.71
CA PRO A 193 -4.26 28.37 -36.84
C PRO A 193 -4.90 26.97 -36.80
N ILE A 194 -4.94 26.34 -35.62
CA ILE A 194 -5.47 24.97 -35.41
C ILE A 194 -6.58 24.96 -34.35
N ALA A 195 -7.62 24.15 -34.55
CA ALA A 195 -8.70 23.93 -33.57
C ALA A 195 -8.28 22.95 -32.45
N LEU A 196 -8.91 23.04 -31.26
CA LEU A 196 -8.56 22.23 -30.08
C LEU A 196 -8.48 20.72 -30.37
N ALA A 197 -9.47 20.14 -31.04
CA ALA A 197 -9.52 18.71 -31.32
C ALA A 197 -8.34 18.22 -32.18
N GLU A 198 -7.94 19.01 -33.20
CA GLU A 198 -6.79 18.67 -34.03
C GLU A 198 -5.48 18.86 -33.25
N LEU A 199 -5.38 19.91 -32.43
CA LEU A 199 -4.20 20.16 -31.61
C LEU A 199 -4.00 19.05 -30.57
N SER A 200 -5.09 18.64 -29.90
CA SER A 200 -5.13 17.50 -28.97
C SER A 200 -4.61 16.22 -29.61
N LYS A 201 -5.11 15.88 -30.81
CA LYS A 201 -4.68 14.70 -31.57
C LYS A 201 -3.18 14.73 -31.93
N ARG A 202 -2.62 15.91 -32.20
CA ARG A 202 -1.20 16.07 -32.57
C ARG A 202 -0.27 16.02 -31.38
N ILE A 203 -0.68 16.63 -30.26
CA ILE A 203 0.12 16.75 -29.04
C ILE A 203 -0.01 15.49 -28.17
N GLY A 204 -1.08 14.71 -28.36
CA GLY A 204 -1.33 13.49 -27.61
C GLY A 204 -1.84 13.73 -26.18
N VAL A 205 -2.46 14.89 -25.94
CA VAL A 205 -3.06 15.27 -24.65
C VAL A 205 -4.57 15.40 -24.85
N GLY A 206 -5.37 14.89 -23.91
CA GLY A 206 -6.83 14.93 -23.98
C GLY A 206 -7.37 16.36 -24.14
N GLU A 207 -8.50 16.49 -24.84
CA GLU A 207 -9.07 17.81 -25.18
C GLU A 207 -9.42 18.64 -23.94
N GLN A 208 -9.86 17.99 -22.85
CA GLN A 208 -10.21 18.66 -21.61
C GLN A 208 -8.96 19.24 -20.92
N GLU A 209 -7.93 18.43 -20.76
CA GLU A 209 -6.67 18.82 -20.12
C GLU A 209 -5.95 19.88 -20.94
N LEU A 210 -5.86 19.67 -22.27
CA LEU A 210 -5.25 20.63 -23.17
C LEU A 210 -6.06 21.93 -23.22
N GLY A 211 -7.40 21.85 -23.27
CA GLY A 211 -8.26 23.03 -23.28
C GLY A 211 -8.07 23.91 -22.05
N ASN A 212 -7.95 23.32 -20.86
CA ASN A 212 -7.65 24.06 -19.64
C ASN A 212 -6.27 24.73 -19.70
N PHE A 213 -5.25 24.02 -20.19
CA PHE A 213 -3.90 24.55 -20.35
C PHE A 213 -3.83 25.70 -21.38
N LEU A 214 -4.55 25.60 -22.50
CA LEU A 214 -4.59 26.65 -23.51
C LEU A 214 -5.25 27.93 -22.99
N LYS A 215 -6.27 27.83 -22.12
CA LYS A 215 -6.88 29.02 -21.47
C LYS A 215 -5.85 29.80 -20.67
N GLU A 216 -5.02 29.11 -19.89
CA GLU A 216 -3.90 29.74 -19.16
C GLU A 216 -2.89 30.35 -20.13
N MET A 217 -2.53 29.66 -21.22
CA MET A 217 -1.62 30.20 -22.23
C MET A 217 -2.15 31.43 -22.98
N VAL A 218 -3.47 31.50 -23.21
CA VAL A 218 -4.14 32.68 -23.78
C VAL A 218 -4.10 33.84 -22.78
N HIS A 219 -4.44 33.57 -21.52
CA HIS A 219 -4.36 34.56 -20.43
C HIS A 219 -2.93 35.13 -20.30
N ASP A 220 -1.92 34.27 -20.34
CA ASP A 220 -0.51 34.64 -20.23
C ASP A 220 0.07 35.27 -21.52
N GLY A 221 -0.73 35.36 -22.58
CA GLY A 221 -0.38 36.02 -23.84
C GLY A 221 0.62 35.26 -24.71
N TRP A 222 0.78 33.95 -24.52
CA TRP A 222 1.65 33.10 -25.37
C TRP A 222 0.97 32.73 -26.70
N ILE A 223 -0.35 32.59 -26.69
CA ILE A 223 -1.18 32.25 -27.84
C ILE A 223 -2.43 33.13 -27.87
N ARG A 224 -3.13 33.17 -29.00
CA ARG A 224 -4.42 33.85 -29.14
C ARG A 224 -5.45 32.89 -29.73
N GLU A 225 -6.71 33.12 -29.42
CA GLU A 225 -7.82 32.41 -30.04
C GLU A 225 -8.51 33.32 -31.07
N GLU A 226 -8.60 32.85 -32.30
CA GLU A 226 -9.23 33.53 -33.43
C GLU A 226 -10.24 32.59 -34.09
N LYS A 227 -11.53 32.94 -34.05
CA LYS A 227 -12.61 32.17 -34.69
C LYS A 227 -12.60 30.67 -34.32
N GLY A 228 -12.37 30.36 -33.03
CA GLY A 228 -12.32 28.98 -32.52
C GLY A 228 -11.06 28.20 -32.88
N ARG A 229 -9.98 28.89 -33.28
CA ARG A 229 -8.66 28.31 -33.57
C ARG A 229 -7.59 29.04 -32.78
N TYR A 230 -6.57 28.31 -32.37
CA TYR A 230 -5.43 28.86 -31.62
C TYR A 230 -4.28 29.23 -32.56
N VAL A 231 -3.61 30.33 -32.27
CA VAL A 231 -2.49 30.87 -33.03
C VAL A 231 -1.36 31.26 -32.09
N ALA A 232 -0.11 30.94 -32.44
CA ALA A 232 1.05 31.37 -31.68
C ALA A 232 1.27 32.89 -31.80
N VAL A 233 1.55 33.56 -30.68
CA VAL A 233 1.98 34.95 -30.72
C VAL A 233 3.47 34.98 -31.00
N LYS A 234 3.89 35.57 -32.13
CA LYS A 234 5.30 35.91 -32.34
C LYS A 234 5.66 37.00 -31.32
N LYS A 235 6.51 36.65 -30.36
CA LYS A 235 7.27 37.62 -29.57
C LYS A 235 8.60 37.89 -30.26
#